data_AF-A0A2G8LLP3-F1
#
_entry.id   AF-A0A2G8LLP3-F1
#
_cell.length_a   1.000
_cell.length_b   1.000
_cell.length_c   1.000
_cell.angle_alpha   90.00
_cell.angle_beta   90.00
_cell.angle_gamma   90.00
#
_symmetry.space_group_name_H-M   'P 1'
#
loop_
_entity.id
_entity.type
_entity.pdbx_description
1 polymer ?
#
loop_
_entity_poly.entity_id
_entity_poly.type
_entity_poly.pdbx_seq_one_letter_code
_entity_poly.pdbx_strand_id
1 'polypeptide(L)'
;MDVFRIFPSFVRFNRGFVETLDKCFENVCELDLIFHIDKVHHILAELVMGGMVLETNMTEILTRIEEQSKIEKQEAGLSAAPARAAAAVKNINLPNISTSNIHLPNLPSFK
;
A
#
# COMPACT_ATOMS: atom_id res chain seq x y z
N MET A 1 -11.81 19.86 -17.61
CA MET A 1 -12.13 18.81 -16.62
C MET A 1 -12.87 19.50 -15.49
N ASP A 2 -14.18 19.53 -15.60
CA ASP A 2 -15.01 20.49 -14.88
C ASP A 2 -15.17 20.10 -13.42
N VAL A 3 -14.53 20.87 -12.53
CA VAL A 3 -14.83 20.92 -11.09
C VAL A 3 -16.34 21.08 -10.84
N PHE A 4 -17.09 21.68 -11.78
CA PHE A 4 -18.54 21.84 -11.73
C PHE A 4 -19.36 20.54 -11.94
N ARG A 5 -18.82 19.49 -12.58
CA ARG A 5 -19.51 18.17 -12.66
C ARG A 5 -19.28 17.31 -11.41
N ILE A 6 -18.31 17.68 -10.57
CA ILE A 6 -17.98 16.98 -9.34
C ILE A 6 -18.97 17.34 -8.22
N PHE A 7 -19.63 18.50 -8.25
CA PHE A 7 -20.48 18.99 -7.15
C PHE A 7 -21.54 17.97 -6.64
N PRO A 8 -22.32 17.29 -7.50
CA PRO A 8 -23.29 16.28 -7.04
C PRO A 8 -22.61 14.98 -6.58
N SER A 9 -21.54 14.57 -7.24
CA SER A 9 -20.76 13.38 -6.89
C SER A 9 -19.99 13.57 -5.58
N PHE A 10 -19.57 14.81 -5.27
CA PHE A 10 -18.85 15.18 -4.07
C PHE A 10 -19.73 15.08 -2.82
N VAL A 11 -21.00 15.49 -2.92
CA VAL A 11 -21.96 15.32 -1.81
C VAL A 11 -22.20 13.84 -1.51
N ARG A 12 -22.31 12.98 -2.54
CA ARG A 12 -22.40 11.52 -2.31
C ARG A 12 -21.11 10.94 -1.77
N PHE A 13 -19.97 11.44 -2.22
CA PHE A 13 -18.65 11.01 -1.77
C PHE A 13 -18.45 11.25 -0.27
N ASN A 14 -18.77 12.44 0.25
CA ASN A 14 -18.64 12.71 1.69
C ASN A 14 -19.46 11.73 2.53
N ARG A 15 -20.70 11.44 2.11
CA ARG A 15 -21.55 10.46 2.80
C ARG A 15 -20.96 9.06 2.71
N GLY A 16 -20.53 8.63 1.52
CA GLY A 16 -19.92 7.31 1.31
C GLY A 16 -18.62 7.12 2.07
N PHE A 17 -17.80 8.17 2.18
CA PHE A 17 -16.57 8.16 2.97
C PHE A 17 -16.86 7.97 4.46
N VAL A 18 -17.79 8.75 5.03
CA VAL A 18 -18.17 8.61 6.44
C VAL A 18 -18.79 7.25 6.72
N GLU A 19 -19.66 6.74 5.85
CA GLU A 19 -20.27 5.41 5.99
C GLU A 19 -19.24 4.28 5.90
N THR A 20 -18.25 4.41 5.02
CA THR A 20 -17.16 3.43 4.90
C THR A 20 -16.27 3.45 6.13
N LEU A 21 -15.94 4.64 6.65
CA LEU A 21 -15.18 4.79 7.90
C LEU A 21 -15.90 4.15 9.07
N ASP A 22 -17.20 4.41 9.21
CA ASP A 22 -18.01 3.86 10.30
C ASP A 22 -18.00 2.32 10.31
N LYS A 23 -18.09 1.69 9.13
CA LYS A 23 -17.97 0.23 9.00
C LYS A 23 -16.56 -0.31 9.21
N CYS A 24 -15.54 0.42 8.75
CA CYS A 24 -14.14 0.02 8.91
C CYS A 24 -13.65 0.05 10.37
N PHE A 25 -14.28 0.86 11.22
CA PHE A 25 -13.89 1.06 12.62
C PHE A 25 -14.96 0.58 13.63
N GLU A 26 -16.08 0.00 13.18
CA GLU A 26 -17.16 -0.50 14.04
C GLU A 26 -17.66 0.54 15.06
N ASN A 27 -18.22 1.65 14.56
CA ASN A 27 -18.60 2.87 15.29
C ASN A 27 -17.41 3.81 15.48
N VAL A 28 -17.02 4.47 14.39
CA VAL A 28 -15.82 5.30 14.34
C VAL A 28 -15.89 6.47 15.33
N CYS A 29 -14.82 6.67 16.09
CA CYS A 29 -14.63 7.85 16.93
C CYS A 29 -13.53 8.77 16.38
N GLU A 30 -13.54 10.04 16.79
CA GLU A 30 -12.51 11.02 16.39
C GLU A 30 -11.07 10.55 16.73
N LEU A 31 -10.93 9.81 17.82
CA LEU A 31 -9.66 9.28 18.28
C LEU A 31 -9.11 8.22 17.31
N ASP A 32 -9.99 7.44 16.67
CA ASP A 32 -9.60 6.43 15.66
C ASP A 32 -9.05 7.09 14.40
N LEU A 33 -9.63 8.22 14.00
CA LEU A 33 -9.12 9.00 12.88
C LEU A 33 -7.71 9.53 13.18
N ILE A 34 -7.45 9.93 14.42
CA ILE A 34 -6.15 10.47 14.84
C ILE A 34 -5.09 9.36 14.94
N PHE A 35 -5.42 8.21 15.55
CA PHE A 35 -4.45 7.14 15.75
C PHE A 35 -4.28 6.20 14.55
N HIS A 36 -5.23 6.16 13.63
CA HIS A 36 -5.21 5.27 12.46
C HIS A 36 -5.30 6.02 11.13
N ILE A 37 -4.65 7.19 11.07
CA ILE A 37 -4.51 8.04 9.87
C ILE A 37 -4.02 7.27 8.64
N ASP A 38 -3.12 6.29 8.78
CA ASP A 38 -2.66 5.47 7.65
C ASP A 38 -3.80 4.66 7.01
N LYS A 39 -4.67 4.08 7.84
CA LYS A 39 -5.86 3.33 7.37
C LYS A 39 -6.88 4.27 6.73
N VAL A 40 -7.08 5.45 7.30
CA VAL A 40 -7.96 6.49 6.72
C VAL A 40 -7.45 6.96 5.36
N HIS A 41 -6.15 7.14 5.21
CA HIS A 41 -5.53 7.51 3.92
C HIS A 41 -5.72 6.43 2.85
N HIS A 42 -5.59 5.15 3.22
CA HIS A 42 -5.88 4.04 2.30
C HIS A 42 -7.34 4.03 1.86
N ILE A 43 -8.28 4.19 2.81
CA ILE A 43 -9.71 4.28 2.49
C ILE A 43 -9.98 5.43 1.52
N LEU A 44 -9.40 6.61 1.78
CA LEU A 44 -9.55 7.79 0.95
C LEU A 44 -9.02 7.57 -0.48
N ALA A 45 -7.88 6.88 -0.62
CA ALA A 45 -7.25 6.59 -1.90
C ALA A 45 -8.11 5.65 -2.77
N GLU A 46 -8.83 4.69 -2.17
CA GLU A 46 -9.78 3.84 -2.91
C GLU A 46 -11.00 4.62 -3.42
N LEU A 47 -11.44 5.65 -2.67
CA LEU A 47 -12.58 6.46 -3.07
C LEU A 47 -12.22 7.57 -4.07
N VAL A 48 -11.08 8.25 -3.91
CA VAL A 48 -10.67 9.41 -4.72
C VAL A 48 -9.16 9.45 -4.98
N MET A 49 -8.79 9.70 -6.24
CA MET A 49 -7.43 10.09 -6.62
C MET A 49 -7.47 11.16 -7.71
N GLY A 50 -6.51 12.09 -7.68
CA GLY A 50 -6.41 13.16 -8.69
C GLY A 50 -7.65 14.05 -8.78
N GLY A 51 -8.44 14.15 -7.70
CA GLY A 51 -9.69 14.92 -7.68
C GLY A 51 -10.88 14.23 -8.37
N MET A 52 -10.74 12.97 -8.78
CA MET A 52 -11.80 12.16 -9.37
C MET A 52 -12.27 11.09 -8.38
N VAL A 53 -13.58 10.89 -8.30
CA VAL A 53 -14.16 9.75 -7.56
C VAL A 53 -13.92 8.49 -8.37
N LEU A 54 -13.26 7.49 -7.78
CA LEU A 54 -13.00 6.19 -8.41
C LEU A 54 -14.13 5.24 -8.09
N GLU A 55 -14.21 4.83 -6.82
CA GLU A 55 -15.15 3.82 -6.38
C GLU A 55 -16.20 4.43 -5.45
N THR A 56 -17.44 3.96 -5.58
CA THR A 56 -18.56 4.37 -4.71
C THR A 56 -19.31 3.17 -4.13
N ASN A 57 -19.00 1.97 -4.59
CA ASN A 57 -19.53 0.75 -4.02
C ASN A 57 -18.76 0.39 -2.74
N MET A 58 -19.42 0.58 -1.60
CA MET A 58 -18.85 0.30 -0.28
C MET A 58 -18.36 -1.14 -0.10
N THR A 59 -19.04 -2.13 -0.68
CA THR A 59 -18.64 -3.54 -0.56
C THR A 59 -17.33 -3.80 -1.29
N GLU A 60 -17.15 -3.21 -2.47
CA GLU A 60 -15.88 -3.28 -3.20
C GLU A 60 -14.76 -2.56 -2.46
N ILE A 61 -15.03 -1.35 -1.95
CA ILE A 61 -14.05 -0.58 -1.18
C ILE A 61 -13.55 -1.37 0.04
N LEU A 62 -14.46 -1.94 0.84
CA LEU A 62 -14.10 -2.74 2.02
C LEU A 62 -13.27 -3.97 1.65
N THR A 63 -13.61 -4.64 0.55
CA THR A 63 -12.88 -5.82 0.06
C THR A 63 -11.44 -5.45 -0.32
N ARG A 64 -11.25 -4.34 -1.05
CA ARG A 64 -9.92 -3.85 -1.45
C ARG A 64 -9.07 -3.43 -0.27
N ILE A 65 -9.66 -2.74 0.71
CA ILE A 65 -8.95 -2.36 1.95
C ILE A 65 -8.48 -3.61 2.72
N GLU A 66 -9.31 -4.65 2.79
CA GLU A 66 -8.94 -5.89 3.48
C GLU A 66 -7.82 -6.66 2.75
N GLU A 67 -7.88 -6.71 1.42
CA GLU A 67 -6.81 -7.27 0.57
C GLU A 67 -5.50 -6.50 0.75
N GLN A 68 -5.55 -5.17 0.72
CA GLN A 68 -4.40 -4.29 0.95
C GLN A 68 -3.76 -4.57 2.31
N SER A 69 -4.58 -4.64 3.38
CA SER A 69 -4.08 -4.93 4.74
C SER A 69 -3.45 -6.33 4.86
N LYS A 70 -3.93 -7.32 4.09
CA LYS A 70 -3.31 -8.65 4.02
C LYS A 70 -1.95 -8.61 3.35
N ILE A 71 -1.80 -7.83 2.27
CA ILE A 71 -0.54 -7.67 1.54
C ILE A 71 0.50 -6.97 2.42
N GLU A 72 0.14 -5.87 3.07
CA GLU A 72 1.06 -5.15 3.98
C GLU A 72 1.62 -6.05 5.10
N LYS A 73 0.76 -6.90 5.68
CA LYS A 73 1.17 -7.89 6.69
C LYS A 73 2.11 -8.95 6.14
N GLN A 74 1.92 -9.35 4.88
CA GLN A 74 2.81 -10.30 4.20
C GLN A 74 4.16 -9.65 3.89
N GLU A 75 4.18 -8.39 3.45
CA GLU A 75 5.40 -7.63 3.16
C GLU A 75 6.24 -7.35 4.40
N ALA A 76 5.63 -7.13 5.58
CA ALA A 76 6.37 -7.07 6.84
C ALA A 76 7.18 -8.35 7.10
N GLY A 77 6.70 -9.52 6.63
CA GLY A 77 7.41 -10.80 6.67
C GLY A 77 8.50 -10.97 5.59
N LEU A 78 8.47 -10.18 4.51
CA LEU A 78 9.51 -10.15 3.48
C LEU A 78 10.77 -9.37 3.90
N SER A 79 10.76 -8.67 5.04
CA SER A 79 12.00 -8.15 5.65
C SER A 79 12.98 -9.27 6.03
N ALA A 80 12.50 -10.51 6.17
CA ALA A 80 13.33 -11.72 6.31
C ALA A 80 13.69 -12.39 4.97
N ALA A 81 13.28 -11.83 3.83
CA ALA A 81 13.57 -12.37 2.50
C ALA A 81 15.07 -12.51 2.21
N PRO A 82 15.98 -11.59 2.62
CA PRO A 82 17.41 -11.80 2.45
C PRO A 82 17.90 -13.06 3.18
N ALA A 83 17.38 -13.31 4.40
CA ALA A 83 17.76 -14.47 5.21
C ALA A 83 17.22 -15.79 4.63
N ARG A 84 15.99 -15.79 4.08
CA ARG A 84 15.39 -16.97 3.43
C ARG A 84 16.02 -17.27 2.08
N ALA A 85 16.30 -16.23 1.27
CA ALA A 85 17.04 -16.39 0.03
C ALA A 85 18.44 -16.97 0.32
N ALA A 86 19.19 -16.39 1.28
CA ALA A 86 20.51 -16.88 1.70
C ALA A 86 20.50 -18.32 2.23
N ALA A 87 19.47 -18.70 3.00
CA ALA A 87 19.32 -20.06 3.51
C ALA A 87 18.94 -21.06 2.40
N ALA A 88 18.10 -20.65 1.45
CA ALA A 88 17.75 -21.46 0.29
C ALA A 88 18.99 -21.74 -0.59
N VAL A 89 19.87 -20.76 -0.83
CA VAL A 89 21.12 -20.98 -1.61
C VAL A 89 22.11 -21.91 -0.91
N LYS A 90 22.11 -22.00 0.43
CA LYS A 90 23.00 -22.90 1.18
C LYS A 90 22.64 -24.39 1.04
N ASN A 91 21.37 -24.69 0.76
CA ASN A 91 20.87 -26.08 0.63
C ASN A 91 20.89 -26.61 -0.81
N ILE A 92 21.21 -25.77 -1.79
CA ILE A 92 21.45 -26.20 -3.17
C ILE A 92 22.93 -26.50 -3.29
N ASN A 93 23.30 -27.72 -3.67
CA ASN A 93 24.68 -28.09 -3.96
C ASN A 93 25.12 -27.39 -5.28
N LEU A 94 25.40 -26.10 -5.20
CA LEU A 94 25.98 -25.35 -6.31
C LEU A 94 27.50 -25.52 -6.28
N PRO A 95 28.17 -25.82 -7.41
CA PRO A 95 29.61 -25.76 -7.48
C PRO A 95 30.07 -24.36 -7.04
N ASN A 96 31.02 -24.33 -6.10
CA ASN A 96 31.61 -23.15 -5.48
C ASN A 96 32.02 -22.10 -6.52
N ILE A 97 31.19 -21.07 -6.73
CA ILE A 97 31.62 -19.86 -7.45
C ILE A 97 32.28 -18.98 -6.41
N SER A 98 33.61 -19.03 -6.40
CA SER A 98 34.46 -18.20 -5.55
C SER A 98 34.22 -16.74 -5.91
N THR A 99 33.53 -16.00 -5.03
CA THR A 99 33.16 -14.59 -5.17
C THR A 99 34.34 -13.64 -4.93
N SER A 100 35.50 -13.89 -5.52
CA SER A 100 36.72 -13.10 -5.28
C SER A 100 37.29 -12.37 -6.50
N ASN A 101 36.57 -12.26 -7.63
CA ASN A 101 37.12 -11.58 -8.82
C ASN A 101 36.13 -10.85 -9.73
N ILE A 102 35.11 -10.18 -9.17
CA ILE A 102 34.38 -9.16 -9.95
C ILE A 102 35.17 -7.85 -9.86
N HIS A 103 36.11 -7.66 -10.77
CA HIS A 103 36.79 -6.37 -10.95
C HIS A 103 35.79 -5.36 -11.52
N LEU A 104 35.41 -4.35 -10.75
CA LEU A 104 34.65 -3.21 -11.26
C LEU A 104 35.55 -2.38 -12.19
N PRO A 105 35.11 -2.05 -13.42
CA PRO A 105 35.80 -1.05 -14.22
C PRO A 105 35.73 0.32 -13.52
N ASN A 106 36.88 0.99 -13.39
CA ASN A 106 37.02 2.29 -12.72
C ASN A 106 36.12 3.34 -13.39
N LEU A 107 35.33 4.05 -12.57
CA LEU A 107 34.56 5.21 -13.01
C LEU A 107 35.46 6.45 -12.95
N PRO A 108 35.53 7.30 -13.99
CA PRO A 108 36.34 8.51 -13.95
C PRO A 108 35.84 9.45 -12.85
N SER A 109 36.73 9.81 -11.92
CA SER A 109 36.46 10.81 -10.90
C SER A 109 36.36 12.18 -11.58
N PHE A 110 35.20 12.84 -11.48
CA PHE A 110 35.04 14.22 -11.92
C PHE A 110 35.86 15.13 -11.00
N LYS A 111 36.75 15.92 -11.61
CA LYS A 111 37.58 16.93 -10.96
C LYS A 111 36.91 18.29 -11.04
#